data_AF-A0A8J8CXN2-F1
#
_entry.id   AF-A0A8J8CXN2-F1
#
_cell.length_a   1.000
_cell.length_b   1.000
_cell.length_c   1.000
_cell.angle_alpha   90.00
_cell.angle_beta   90.00
_cell.angle_gamma   90.00
#
_symmetry.space_group_name_H-M   'P 1'
#
loop_
_entity.id
_entity.type
_entity.pdbx_description
1 polymer ?
#
loop_
_entity_poly.entity_id
_entity_poly.type
_entity_poly.pdbx_seq_one_letter_code
_entity_poly.pdbx_strand_id
1 'polypeptide(L)'
;MATALTGTRVDVGESVHCVGCDGRFHEGAPVTVIARTRTGGWDIERVFGPHCAPAELEVDRRDGEGVALAEAELAVVLSGQQAWMMVTKVDVLEWKAPR
;
A
#
# COMPACT_ATOMS: atom_id res chain seq x y z
N MET A 1 -10.09 6.51 -10.81
CA MET A 1 -8.64 6.20 -10.78
C MET A 1 -8.25 5.24 -9.65
N ALA A 2 -9.09 4.99 -8.62
CA ALA A 2 -8.79 4.07 -7.51
C ALA A 2 -8.65 2.58 -7.89
N THR A 3 -9.29 2.14 -8.97
CA THR A 3 -9.31 0.72 -9.40
C THR A 3 -7.91 0.15 -9.69
N ALA A 4 -6.93 1.00 -10.02
CA ALA A 4 -5.58 0.55 -10.34
C ALA A 4 -4.77 0.13 -9.10
N LEU A 5 -5.10 0.65 -7.90
CA LEU A 5 -4.40 0.34 -6.65
C LEU A 5 -5.03 -0.84 -5.90
N THR A 6 -6.34 -1.01 -6.00
CA THR A 6 -7.06 -2.14 -5.37
C THR A 6 -6.54 -3.48 -5.90
N GLY A 7 -6.34 -4.45 -5.00
CA GLY A 7 -5.81 -5.76 -5.34
C GLY A 7 -4.30 -5.80 -5.51
N THR A 8 -3.61 -4.69 -5.27
CA THR A 8 -2.14 -4.68 -5.24
C THR A 8 -1.67 -5.54 -4.07
N ARG A 9 -0.78 -6.49 -4.38
CA ARG A 9 -0.17 -7.36 -3.37
C ARG A 9 0.73 -6.55 -2.46
N VAL A 10 0.65 -6.82 -1.16
CA VAL A 10 1.54 -6.26 -0.15
C VAL A 10 2.65 -7.29 0.08
N ASP A 11 3.85 -7.01 -0.41
CA ASP A 11 4.99 -7.93 -0.29
C ASP A 11 5.92 -7.48 0.84
N VAL A 12 5.79 -8.13 2.00
CA VAL A 12 6.49 -7.75 3.26
C VAL A 12 6.92 -9.00 4.06
N GLY A 13 6.97 -10.16 3.41
CA GLY A 13 7.29 -11.46 4.03
C GLY A 13 6.05 -12.20 4.55
N GLU A 14 6.22 -13.02 5.60
CA GLU A 14 5.14 -13.85 6.18
C GLU A 14 4.03 -13.02 6.87
N SER A 15 4.26 -11.73 7.14
CA SER A 15 3.32 -10.84 7.84
C SER A 15 3.52 -9.39 7.40
N VAL A 16 2.42 -8.60 7.36
CA VAL A 16 2.51 -7.14 7.10
C VAL A 16 2.75 -6.40 8.40
N HIS A 17 3.76 -5.53 8.41
CA HIS A 17 4.16 -4.74 9.58
C HIS A 17 4.07 -3.25 9.29
N CYS A 18 3.82 -2.48 10.33
CA CYS A 18 3.88 -1.02 10.31
C CYS A 18 5.34 -0.56 10.20
N VAL A 19 5.65 0.26 9.20
CA VAL A 19 7.00 0.85 9.06
C VAL A 19 7.37 1.74 10.27
N GLY A 20 6.40 2.39 10.91
CA GLY A 20 6.67 3.33 12.01
C GLY A 20 6.84 2.70 13.39
N CYS A 21 6.23 1.54 13.66
CA CYS A 21 6.24 0.92 15.00
C CYS A 21 6.46 -0.59 15.01
N ASP A 22 6.66 -1.21 13.84
CA ASP A 22 6.80 -2.67 13.66
C ASP A 22 5.60 -3.51 14.15
N GLY A 23 4.46 -2.85 14.38
CA GLY A 23 3.21 -3.53 14.73
C GLY A 23 2.70 -4.39 13.58
N ARG A 24 2.27 -5.62 13.90
CA ARG A 24 1.71 -6.57 12.93
C ARG A 24 0.28 -6.23 12.55
N PHE A 25 -0.05 -6.44 11.28
CA PHE A 25 -1.40 -6.33 10.76
C PHE A 25 -1.98 -7.69 10.38
N HIS A 26 -3.30 -7.75 10.42
CA HIS A 26 -4.12 -8.90 10.06
C HIS A 26 -5.12 -8.50 8.98
N GLU A 27 -5.86 -9.48 8.46
CA GLU A 27 -7.01 -9.23 7.60
C GLU A 27 -8.01 -8.25 8.26
N GLY A 28 -8.58 -7.36 7.47
CA GLY A 28 -9.51 -6.32 7.91
C GLY A 28 -8.84 -5.12 8.58
N ALA A 29 -7.51 -5.13 8.78
CA ALA A 29 -6.83 -4.01 9.41
C ALA A 29 -6.85 -2.76 8.51
N PRO A 30 -7.28 -1.59 9.03
CA PRO A 30 -7.12 -0.33 8.32
C PRO A 30 -5.64 0.06 8.31
N VAL A 31 -5.16 0.46 7.14
CA VAL A 31 -3.77 0.85 6.92
C VAL A 31 -3.70 2.08 6.03
N THR A 32 -2.60 2.81 6.16
CA THR A 32 -2.19 3.80 5.16
C THR A 32 -1.02 3.23 4.39
N VAL A 33 -1.05 3.35 3.06
CA VAL A 33 0.02 2.86 2.19
C VAL A 33 0.64 3.99 1.39
N ILE A 34 1.95 3.89 1.20
CA ILE A 34 2.64 4.62 0.13
C ILE A 34 2.88 3.62 -0.99
N ALA A 35 2.33 3.93 -2.15
CA ALA A 35 2.41 3.09 -3.34
C ALA A 35 3.06 3.85 -4.49
N ARG A 36 3.84 3.15 -5.30
CA ARG A 36 4.58 3.71 -6.42
C ARG A 36 4.23 2.98 -7.70
N THR A 37 4.06 3.71 -8.81
CA THR A 37 3.84 3.08 -10.12
C THR A 37 5.12 2.44 -10.62
N ARG A 38 5.02 1.22 -11.13
CA ARG A 38 6.06 0.52 -11.89
C ARG A 38 5.50 -0.01 -13.21
N THR A 39 6.37 -0.52 -14.08
CA THR A 39 5.96 -1.15 -15.34
C THR A 39 4.98 -2.29 -15.06
N GLY A 40 3.70 -2.06 -15.39
CA GLY A 40 2.64 -3.06 -15.23
C GLY A 40 1.75 -2.92 -14.00
N GLY A 41 1.95 -1.91 -13.13
CA GLY A 41 1.04 -1.69 -12.00
C GLY A 41 1.59 -0.79 -10.90
N TRP A 42 1.11 -1.03 -9.68
CA TRP A 42 1.56 -0.37 -8.47
C TRP A 42 2.32 -1.35 -7.60
N ASP A 43 3.36 -0.85 -6.93
CA ASP A 43 4.04 -1.56 -5.86
C ASP A 43 3.78 -0.82 -4.55
N ILE A 44 3.42 -1.55 -3.50
CA ILE A 44 3.30 -1.00 -2.15
C ILE A 44 4.70 -0.92 -1.56
N GLU A 45 5.20 0.29 -1.28
CA GLU A 45 6.55 0.50 -0.73
C GLU A 45 6.54 0.51 0.80
N ARG A 46 5.49 1.07 1.40
CA ARG A 46 5.38 1.24 2.85
C ARG A 46 3.94 1.06 3.29
N VAL A 47 3.78 0.44 4.46
CA VAL A 47 2.49 0.26 5.13
C VAL A 47 2.59 0.85 6.53
N PHE A 48 1.60 1.64 6.92
CA PHE A 48 1.54 2.30 8.21
C PHE A 48 0.22 1.97 8.90
N GLY A 49 0.29 1.88 10.22
CA GLY A 49 -0.90 1.82 11.06
C GLY A 49 -1.50 3.22 11.26
N PRO A 50 -2.72 3.31 11.80
CA PRO A 50 -3.46 4.58 11.92
C PRO A 50 -2.71 5.70 12.66
N HIS A 51 -1.82 5.34 13.59
CA HIS A 51 -1.06 6.31 14.39
C HIS A 51 0.34 6.62 13.86
N CYS A 52 0.79 5.89 12.83
CA CYS A 52 2.13 6.02 12.27
C CYS A 52 2.12 6.57 10.84
N ALA A 53 0.93 6.73 10.26
CA ALA A 53 0.78 7.22 8.91
C ALA A 53 1.29 8.67 8.80
N PRO A 54 2.06 9.00 7.76
CA PRO A 54 2.42 10.38 7.49
C PRO A 54 1.17 11.17 7.07
N ALA A 55 1.11 12.44 7.46
CA ALA A 55 0.00 13.33 7.09
C ALA A 55 0.03 13.71 5.60
N GLU A 56 1.23 13.74 5.00
CA GLU A 56 1.47 14.18 3.63
C GLU A 56 2.51 13.28 2.96
N LEU A 57 2.49 13.23 1.64
CA LEU A 57 3.41 12.39 0.87
C LEU A 57 4.79 13.06 0.73
N GLU A 58 5.66 12.93 1.72
CA GLU A 58 7.05 13.40 1.67
C GLU A 58 7.97 12.35 1.01
N VAL A 59 8.00 12.33 -0.33
CA VAL A 59 8.84 11.40 -1.10
C VAL A 59 9.59 12.12 -2.22
N ASP A 60 10.86 11.75 -2.38
CA ASP A 60 11.63 12.11 -3.56
C ASP A 60 11.06 11.36 -4.78
N ARG A 61 10.50 12.12 -5.71
CA ARG A 61 10.03 11.60 -6.99
C ARG A 61 11.23 11.16 -7.81
N ARG A 62 11.15 9.98 -8.41
CA ARG A 62 12.08 9.55 -9.47
C ARG A 62 11.41 9.81 -10.82
N ASP A 63 12.20 10.11 -11.83
CA ASP A 63 11.68 10.35 -13.18
C ASP A 63 10.94 9.10 -13.70
N GLY A 64 9.78 9.31 -14.33
CA GLY A 64 8.94 8.22 -14.86
C GLY A 64 8.10 7.45 -13.84
N GLU A 65 8.17 7.77 -12.54
CA GLU A 65 7.36 7.12 -11.50
C GLU A 65 6.42 8.12 -10.82
N GLY A 66 5.18 7.71 -10.60
CA GLY A 66 4.25 8.42 -9.75
C GLY A 66 4.11 7.74 -8.40
N VAL A 67 3.75 8.52 -7.37
CA VAL A 67 3.61 8.03 -5.99
C VAL A 67 2.28 8.48 -5.40
N ALA A 68 1.58 7.56 -4.73
CA ALA A 68 0.32 7.81 -4.05
C ALA A 68 0.44 7.55 -2.55
N LEU A 69 -0.26 8.37 -1.77
CA LEU A 69 -0.63 8.11 -0.38
C LEU A 69 -2.10 7.72 -0.38
N ALA A 70 -2.43 6.56 0.21
CA ALA A 70 -3.80 6.07 0.24
C ALA A 70 -4.14 5.40 1.57
N GLU A 71 -5.38 5.56 2.01
CA GLU A 71 -5.98 4.69 3.02
C GLU A 71 -6.51 3.42 2.35
N ALA A 72 -6.42 2.30 3.05
CA ALA A 72 -6.87 1.01 2.56
C ALA A 72 -7.19 0.07 3.73
N GLU A 73 -7.77 -1.08 3.39
CA GLU A 73 -7.93 -2.23 4.28
C GLU A 73 -7.11 -3.41 3.73
N LEU A 74 -6.60 -4.25 4.61
CA LEU A 74 -5.91 -5.49 4.19
C LEU A 74 -6.92 -6.62 4.02
N ALA A 75 -6.84 -7.34 2.90
CA ALA A 75 -7.63 -8.55 2.65
C ALA A 75 -6.69 -9.74 2.41
N VAL A 76 -7.08 -10.92 2.90
CA VAL A 76 -6.38 -12.16 2.58
C VAL A 76 -7.01 -12.77 1.34
N VAL A 77 -6.18 -13.11 0.36
CA VAL A 77 -6.62 -13.81 -0.85
C VAL A 77 -5.90 -15.14 -0.99
N LEU A 78 -6.69 -16.18 -1.17
CA LEU A 78 -6.23 -17.54 -1.36
C LEU A 78 -6.14 -17.84 -2.86
N SER A 79 -4.98 -18.32 -3.30
CA SER A 79 -4.77 -18.81 -4.67
C SER A 79 -4.07 -20.16 -4.61
N GLY A 80 -4.82 -21.23 -4.81
CA GLY A 80 -4.33 -22.60 -4.63
C GLY A 80 -3.98 -22.88 -3.17
N GLN A 81 -2.72 -23.24 -2.90
CA GLN A 81 -2.20 -23.49 -1.55
C GLN A 81 -1.50 -22.28 -0.91
N GLN A 82 -1.52 -21.12 -1.57
CA GLN A 82 -0.84 -19.91 -1.11
C GLN A 82 -1.86 -18.84 -0.68
N ALA A 83 -1.56 -18.18 0.43
CA ALA A 83 -2.30 -17.03 0.93
C ALA A 83 -1.46 -15.75 0.74
N TRP A 84 -2.12 -14.69 0.29
CA TRP A 84 -1.49 -13.39 0.05
C TRP A 84 -2.29 -12.30 0.77
N MET A 85 -1.60 -11.23 1.16
CA MET A 85 -2.26 -10.01 1.64
C MET A 85 -2.32 -9.01 0.49
N MET A 86 -3.49 -8.40 0.28
CA MET A 86 -3.71 -7.36 -0.73
C MET A 86 -4.38 -6.15 -0.09
N VAL A 87 -4.18 -4.98 -0.68
CA VAL A 87 -4.96 -3.78 -0.30
C VAL A 87 -6.34 -3.81 -0.98
N THR A 88 -7.36 -3.48 -0.22
CA THR A 88 -8.75 -3.30 -0.67
C THR A 88 -9.32 -2.00 -0.11
N LYS A 89 -10.53 -1.61 -0.55
CA LYS A 89 -11.22 -0.37 -0.11
C LYS A 89 -10.29 0.85 -0.13
N VAL A 90 -9.62 1.05 -1.26
CA VAL A 90 -8.55 2.06 -1.38
C VAL A 90 -9.16 3.45 -1.61
N ASP A 91 -8.82 4.38 -0.73
CA ASP A 91 -9.11 5.81 -0.85
C ASP A 91 -7.80 6.58 -1.00
N VAL A 92 -7.54 7.12 -2.19
CA VAL A 92 -6.32 7.89 -2.48
C VAL A 92 -6.42 9.28 -1.88
N LEU A 93 -5.58 9.56 -0.90
CA LEU A 93 -5.51 10.86 -0.21
C LEU A 93 -4.70 11.88 -1.02
N GLU A 94 -3.54 11.46 -1.53
CA GLU A 94 -2.64 12.30 -2.30
C GLU A 94 -2.03 11.52 -3.47
N TRP A 95 -1.90 12.17 -4.63
CA TRP A 95 -1.27 11.59 -5.81
C TRP A 95 -0.27 12.56 -6.43
N LYS A 96 0.94 12.04 -6.66
CA LYS A 96 2.04 12.72 -7.32
C LYS A 96 2.34 12.00 -8.64
N ALA A 97 1.83 12.55 -9.75
CA ALA A 97 2.00 11.96 -11.09
C ALA A 97 3.49 11.83 -11.51
N PRO A 98 3.80 10.87 -12.42
CA PRO A 98 5.11 10.80 -13.07
C PRO A 98 5.49 12.14 -13.71
N ARG A 99 6.78 12.46 -13.70
CA ARG A 99 7.34 13.60 -14.44
C ARG A 99 7.63 13.23 -15.89
#